data_AF-A0A0R1Z3H0-F1
#
_entry.id   AF-A0A0R1Z3H0-F1
#
_cell.length_a   1.000
_cell.length_b   1.000
_cell.length_c   1.000
_cell.angle_alpha   90.00
_cell.angle_beta   90.00
_cell.angle_gamma   90.00
#
_symmetry.space_group_name_H-M   'P 1'
#
loop_
_entity.id
_entity.type
_entity.pdbx_description
1 polymer ?
#
loop_
_entity_poly.entity_id
_entity_poly.type
_entity_poly.pdbx_seq_one_letter_code
_entity_poly.pdbx_strand_id
1 'polypeptide(L)'
;MDEKEVNQMTESNDEWKESLKSEKAFHEFIINYFKAHKELTGTYDIPSYYEHYVVRLDNSDGIIISLTTGMNQTSGNAPMTLPTKEKEKMSIEDFRTLILNKKFADQNMSLADVFQTVAGVPSNKDN
;
A
#
# COMPACT_ATOMS: atom_id res chain seq x y z
N MET A 1 -14.92 -17.97 22.55
CA MET A 1 -14.16 -17.73 21.32
C MET A 1 -15.18 -17.73 20.22
N ASP A 2 -15.60 -16.53 19.87
CA ASP A 2 -16.80 -16.24 19.12
C ASP A 2 -16.56 -16.43 17.62
N GLU A 3 -17.37 -17.28 16.98
CA GLU A 3 -17.33 -17.60 15.53
C GLU A 3 -17.60 -16.38 14.63
N LYS A 4 -17.91 -15.20 15.20
CA LYS A 4 -18.15 -13.96 14.45
C LYS A 4 -16.87 -13.22 14.05
N GLU A 5 -15.73 -13.50 14.68
CA GLU A 5 -14.47 -12.78 14.41
C GLU A 5 -13.69 -13.38 13.22
N VAL A 6 -13.92 -14.66 12.89
CA VAL A 6 -13.19 -15.38 11.83
C VAL A 6 -13.72 -15.03 10.42
N ASN A 7 -15.02 -14.80 10.26
CA ASN A 7 -15.62 -14.58 8.93
C ASN A 7 -15.34 -13.19 8.35
N GLN A 8 -15.15 -12.16 9.18
CA GLN A 8 -14.91 -10.80 8.70
C GLN A 8 -13.46 -10.58 8.21
N MET A 9 -12.52 -11.42 8.67
CA MET A 9 -11.09 -11.31 8.39
C MET A 9 -10.68 -11.95 7.05
N THR A 10 -11.48 -12.90 6.54
CA THR A 10 -11.26 -13.55 5.24
C THR A 10 -11.86 -12.77 4.07
N GLU A 11 -12.99 -12.08 4.27
CA GLU A 11 -13.70 -11.37 3.19
C GLU A 11 -12.88 -10.19 2.63
N SER A 12 -12.25 -9.38 3.49
CA SER A 12 -11.50 -8.20 3.04
C SER A 12 -10.20 -8.52 2.27
N ASN A 13 -9.60 -9.70 2.52
CA ASN A 13 -8.37 -10.13 1.84
C ASN A 13 -8.64 -10.53 0.38
N ASP A 14 -9.72 -11.28 0.18
CA ASP A 14 -10.19 -11.64 -1.15
C ASP A 14 -10.70 -10.40 -1.88
N GLU A 15 -11.45 -9.50 -1.21
CA GLU A 15 -11.94 -8.27 -1.83
C GLU A 15 -10.83 -7.39 -2.42
N TRP A 16 -9.71 -7.17 -1.72
CA TRP A 16 -8.57 -6.42 -2.27
C TRP A 16 -8.00 -7.09 -3.53
N LYS A 17 -7.66 -8.39 -3.45
CA LYS A 17 -7.04 -9.12 -4.56
C LYS A 17 -8.00 -9.27 -5.75
N GLU A 18 -9.28 -9.49 -5.50
CA GLU A 18 -10.32 -9.54 -6.52
C GLU A 18 -10.52 -8.17 -7.16
N SER A 19 -10.48 -7.08 -6.37
CA SER A 19 -10.59 -5.71 -6.90
C SER A 19 -9.51 -5.42 -7.93
N LEU A 20 -8.28 -5.87 -7.70
CA LEU A 20 -7.13 -5.65 -8.59
C LEU A 20 -7.29 -6.33 -9.95
N LYS A 21 -8.23 -7.28 -10.13
CA LYS A 21 -8.43 -7.99 -11.40
C LYS A 21 -9.13 -7.15 -12.46
N SER A 22 -9.83 -6.08 -12.09
CA SER A 22 -10.49 -5.19 -13.06
C SER A 22 -10.46 -3.73 -12.64
N GLU A 23 -10.40 -2.84 -13.62
CA GLU A 23 -10.49 -1.38 -13.41
C GLU A 23 -11.73 -1.01 -12.59
N LYS A 24 -12.90 -1.53 -12.98
CA LYS A 24 -14.17 -1.22 -12.31
C LYS A 24 -14.19 -1.67 -10.85
N ALA A 25 -13.78 -2.92 -10.57
CA ALA A 25 -13.81 -3.44 -9.20
C ALA A 25 -12.81 -2.71 -8.30
N PHE A 26 -11.61 -2.40 -8.82
CA PHE A 26 -10.62 -1.62 -8.10
C PHE A 26 -11.12 -0.19 -7.82
N HIS A 27 -11.74 0.45 -8.80
CA HIS A 27 -12.33 1.78 -8.64
C HIS A 27 -13.38 1.77 -7.53
N GLU A 28 -14.35 0.88 -7.59
CA GLU A 28 -15.40 0.77 -6.58
C GLU A 28 -14.83 0.48 -5.19
N PHE A 29 -13.86 -0.42 -5.09
CA PHE A 29 -13.15 -0.73 -3.85
C PHE A 29 -12.47 0.50 -3.27
N ILE A 30 -11.65 1.19 -4.06
CA ILE A 30 -10.87 2.36 -3.63
C ILE A 30 -11.78 3.51 -3.19
N ILE A 31 -12.82 3.82 -3.97
CA ILE A 31 -13.77 4.86 -3.60
C ILE A 31 -14.50 4.50 -2.30
N ASN A 32 -14.91 3.23 -2.14
CA ASN A 32 -15.57 2.79 -0.92
C ASN A 32 -14.64 2.83 0.30
N TYR A 33 -13.38 2.40 0.15
CA TYR A 33 -12.37 2.52 1.20
C TYR A 33 -12.22 3.98 1.66
N PHE A 34 -12.09 4.93 0.71
CA PHE A 34 -11.90 6.33 1.05
C PHE A 34 -13.16 7.05 1.60
N LYS A 35 -14.33 6.42 1.58
CA LYS A 35 -15.51 6.92 2.33
C LYS A 35 -15.34 6.75 3.84
N ALA A 36 -14.65 5.69 4.26
CA ALA A 36 -14.43 5.37 5.67
C ALA A 36 -13.03 5.78 6.16
N HIS A 37 -12.06 5.83 5.26
CA HIS A 37 -10.65 6.08 5.56
C HIS A 37 -10.16 7.36 4.86
N LYS A 38 -9.37 8.18 5.54
CA LYS A 38 -8.80 9.41 4.93
C LYS A 38 -7.57 9.15 4.07
N GLU A 39 -6.87 8.06 4.36
CA GLU A 39 -5.62 7.69 3.69
C GLU A 39 -5.47 6.17 3.65
N LEU A 40 -4.80 5.70 2.60
CA LEU A 40 -4.29 4.34 2.48
C LEU A 40 -2.77 4.44 2.57
N THR A 41 -2.19 3.97 3.66
CA THR A 41 -0.74 3.98 3.85
C THR A 41 -0.14 2.63 3.50
N GLY A 42 1.16 2.59 3.26
CA GLY A 42 1.88 1.34 3.02
C GLY A 42 3.35 1.55 3.34
N THR A 43 3.97 0.66 4.11
CA THR A 43 5.39 0.78 4.43
C THR A 43 6.13 -0.48 4.01
N TYR A 44 7.19 -0.31 3.24
CA TYR A 44 8.19 -1.31 2.94
C TYR A 44 9.47 -0.93 3.68
N ASP A 45 9.97 -1.82 4.54
CA ASP A 45 11.13 -1.53 5.38
C ASP A 45 12.05 -2.75 5.42
N ILE A 46 13.29 -2.58 4.98
CA ILE A 46 14.34 -3.60 5.03
C ILE A 46 15.62 -2.99 5.60
N PRO A 47 16.59 -3.79 6.10
CA PRO A 47 17.78 -3.23 6.78
C PRO A 47 18.60 -2.21 5.99
N SER A 48 18.50 -2.16 4.65
CA SER A 48 19.21 -1.21 3.80
C SER A 48 18.43 0.08 3.51
N TYR A 49 17.09 0.03 3.38
CA TYR A 49 16.27 1.20 3.07
C TYR A 49 14.79 0.98 3.38
N TYR A 50 14.03 2.08 3.43
CA TYR A 50 12.58 2.05 3.58
C TYR A 50 11.89 2.92 2.52
N GLU A 51 10.65 2.55 2.21
CA GLU A 51 9.69 3.30 1.41
C GLU A 51 8.38 3.42 2.18
N HIS A 52 7.90 4.64 2.37
CA HIS A 52 6.62 4.92 3.01
C HIS A 52 5.68 5.62 2.03
N TYR A 53 4.55 4.97 1.76
CA TYR A 53 3.52 5.40 0.85
C TYR A 53 2.32 5.95 1.63
N VAL A 54 1.82 7.10 1.20
CA VAL A 54 0.56 7.67 1.67
C VAL A 54 -0.28 8.01 0.45
N VAL A 55 -1.44 7.36 0.34
CA VAL A 55 -2.36 7.50 -0.78
C VAL A 55 -3.62 8.20 -0.29
N ARG A 56 -4.08 9.19 -1.04
CA ARG A 56 -5.32 9.94 -0.74
C ARG A 56 -6.15 10.12 -1.99
N LEU A 57 -7.46 10.10 -1.82
CA LEU A 57 -8.39 10.49 -2.88
C LEU A 57 -8.31 12.00 -3.11
N ASP A 58 -8.25 12.39 -4.37
CA ASP A 58 -8.36 13.78 -4.80
C ASP A 58 -9.82 14.12 -5.11
N ASN A 59 -10.19 15.39 -5.01
CA ASN A 59 -11.57 15.86 -5.20
C ASN A 59 -12.12 15.66 -6.63
N SER A 60 -11.32 15.18 -7.57
CA SER A 60 -11.68 14.92 -8.97
C SER A 60 -11.62 13.43 -9.34
N ASP A 61 -11.90 12.54 -8.38
CA ASP A 61 -11.82 11.08 -8.54
C ASP A 61 -10.43 10.59 -9.00
N GLY A 62 -9.39 11.36 -8.66
CA GLY A 62 -7.99 11.01 -8.86
C GLY A 62 -7.35 10.50 -7.58
N ILE A 63 -6.12 10.00 -7.68
CA ILE A 63 -5.32 9.57 -6.56
C ILE A 63 -4.07 10.44 -6.44
N ILE A 64 -3.76 10.83 -5.21
CA ILE A 64 -2.49 11.45 -4.85
C ILE A 64 -1.69 10.44 -4.05
N ILE A 65 -0.53 10.05 -4.56
CA ILE A 65 0.45 9.21 -3.86
C ILE A 65 1.61 10.06 -3.39
N SER A 66 1.96 9.93 -2.11
CA SER A 66 3.16 10.52 -1.52
C SER A 66 4.11 9.41 -1.12
N LEU A 67 5.32 9.41 -1.68
CA LEU A 67 6.37 8.45 -1.39
C LEU A 67 7.46 9.15 -0.58
N THR A 68 7.82 8.58 0.57
CA THR A 68 9.01 8.96 1.32
C THR A 68 10.00 7.81 1.28
N THR A 69 11.20 8.05 0.75
CA THR A 69 12.27 7.05 0.70
C THR A 69 13.45 7.47 1.57
N GLY A 70 14.07 6.52 2.25
CA GLY A 70 15.24 6.78 3.08
C GLY A 70 16.11 5.55 3.24
N MET A 71 17.39 5.75 3.57
CA MET A 71 18.33 4.66 3.82
C MET A 71 18.38 4.33 5.33
N ASN A 72 18.30 3.04 5.65
CA ASN A 72 18.44 2.56 7.02
C ASN A 72 19.94 2.45 7.33
N GLN A 73 20.41 3.22 8.30
CA GLN A 73 21.85 3.26 8.60
C GLN A 73 22.29 2.00 9.36
N THR A 74 23.09 1.16 8.72
CA THR A 74 23.79 0.05 9.36
C THR A 74 25.19 0.49 9.79
N SER A 75 25.25 1.21 10.92
CA SER A 75 26.45 1.54 11.71
C SER A 75 27.62 2.29 11.04
N GLY A 76 27.93 3.47 11.60
CA GLY A 76 29.30 4.04 11.61
C GLY A 76 29.66 5.03 10.50
N ASN A 77 29.40 6.32 10.73
CA ASN A 77 30.05 7.47 10.07
C ASN A 77 29.76 7.76 8.58
N ALA A 78 28.76 7.13 7.96
CA ALA A 78 28.30 7.56 6.63
C ALA A 78 27.39 8.81 6.74
N PRO A 79 27.52 9.81 5.85
CA PRO A 79 26.67 11.00 5.87
C PRO A 79 25.20 10.59 5.77
N MET A 80 24.39 11.04 6.74
CA MET A 80 22.96 10.80 6.78
C MET A 80 22.30 11.57 5.63
N THR A 81 21.96 10.87 4.55
CA THR A 81 21.17 11.47 3.48
C THR A 81 19.76 11.69 3.99
N LEU A 82 19.25 12.92 3.87
CA LEU A 82 17.87 13.22 4.23
C LEU A 82 16.90 12.37 3.39
N PRO A 83 15.80 11.88 3.99
CA PRO A 83 14.78 11.17 3.24
C PRO A 83 14.23 12.04 2.10
N THR A 84 14.07 11.43 0.93
CA THR A 84 13.46 12.08 -0.23
C THR A 84 11.95 11.94 -0.15
N LYS A 85 11.22 13.01 -0.50
CA LYS A 85 9.77 12.99 -0.59
C LYS A 85 9.32 13.34 -2.00
N GLU A 86 8.51 12.48 -2.57
CA GLU A 86 7.92 12.63 -3.89
C GLU A 86 6.41 12.58 -3.76
N LYS A 87 5.72 13.37 -4.59
CA LYS A 87 4.27 13.42 -4.63
C LYS A 87 3.80 13.42 -6.07
N GLU A 88 2.93 12.50 -6.39
CA GLU A 88 2.40 12.31 -7.73
C GLU A 88 0.88 12.27 -7.70
N LYS A 89 0.25 12.85 -8.71
CA LYS A 89 -1.20 12.76 -8.95
C LYS A 89 -1.41 11.91 -10.18
N MET A 90 -2.27 10.92 -10.08
CA MET A 90 -2.57 9.96 -11.16
C MET A 90 -4.05 9.55 -11.14
N SER A 91 -4.51 8.87 -12.18
CA SER A 91 -5.86 8.28 -12.17
C SER A 91 -5.92 7.06 -11.25
N ILE A 92 -7.12 6.64 -10.87
CA ILE A 92 -7.30 5.39 -10.10
C ILE A 92 -6.79 4.17 -10.88
N GLU A 93 -6.93 4.15 -12.20
CA GLU A 93 -6.43 3.04 -13.03
C GLU A 93 -4.91 3.05 -13.18
N ASP A 94 -4.28 4.23 -13.28
CA ASP A 94 -2.82 4.34 -13.23
C ASP A 94 -2.29 3.84 -11.88
N PHE A 95 -3.00 4.16 -10.79
CA PHE A 95 -2.67 3.66 -9.46
C PHE A 95 -2.80 2.12 -9.37
N ARG A 96 -3.86 1.54 -9.93
CA ARG A 96 -4.01 0.08 -10.06
C ARG A 96 -2.85 -0.54 -10.83
N THR A 97 -2.48 0.06 -11.96
CA THR A 97 -1.39 -0.38 -12.80
C THR A 97 -0.04 -0.30 -12.07
N LEU A 98 0.18 0.77 -11.29
CA LEU A 98 1.36 0.91 -10.44
C LEU A 98 1.42 -0.22 -9.40
N ILE A 99 0.32 -0.50 -8.69
CA ILE A 99 0.23 -1.58 -7.70
C ILE A 99 0.58 -2.93 -8.32
N LEU A 100 0.06 -3.24 -9.51
CA LEU A 100 0.28 -4.51 -10.19
C LEU A 100 1.72 -4.69 -10.71
N ASN A 101 2.41 -3.59 -11.04
CA ASN A 101 3.73 -3.65 -11.68
C ASN A 101 4.90 -3.34 -10.74
N LYS A 102 4.67 -2.65 -9.63
CA LYS A 102 5.74 -2.25 -8.70
C LYS A 102 6.20 -3.45 -7.86
N LYS A 103 7.46 -3.84 -8.12
CA LYS A 103 8.22 -4.80 -7.34
C LYS A 103 9.29 -4.08 -6.53
N PHE A 104 9.49 -4.51 -5.29
CA PHE A 104 10.58 -3.99 -4.46
C PHE A 104 11.90 -4.72 -4.72
N ALA A 105 12.97 -4.24 -4.11
CA ALA A 105 14.27 -4.90 -4.17
C ALA A 105 14.21 -6.34 -3.61
N ASP A 106 13.40 -6.57 -2.57
CA ASP A 106 12.97 -7.91 -2.19
C ASP A 106 11.88 -8.37 -3.16
N GLN A 107 12.25 -9.29 -4.06
CA GLN A 107 11.34 -9.84 -5.07
C GLN A 107 10.17 -10.63 -4.46
N ASN A 108 10.19 -10.90 -3.16
CA ASN A 108 9.12 -11.57 -2.42
C ASN A 108 8.05 -10.61 -1.90
N MET A 109 8.19 -9.29 -2.12
CA MET A 109 7.18 -8.31 -1.75
C MET A 109 6.87 -7.37 -2.92
N SER A 110 5.58 -7.17 -3.17
CA SER A 110 5.06 -6.21 -4.14
C SER A 110 4.34 -5.06 -3.44
N LEU A 111 4.09 -3.97 -4.17
CA LEU A 111 3.28 -2.86 -3.65
C LEU A 111 1.85 -3.31 -3.30
N ALA A 112 1.32 -4.32 -4.00
CA ALA A 112 0.05 -4.94 -3.68
C ALA A 112 0.04 -5.58 -2.29
N ASP A 113 1.13 -6.26 -1.90
CA ASP A 113 1.26 -6.89 -0.57
C ASP A 113 1.40 -5.84 0.54
N VAL A 114 2.09 -4.73 0.24
CA VAL A 114 2.25 -3.59 1.16
C VAL A 114 0.92 -2.93 1.49
N PHE A 115 0.07 -2.69 0.48
CA PHE A 115 -1.25 -2.09 0.71
C PHE A 115 -2.30 -3.08 1.21
N GLN A 116 -2.14 -4.37 0.94
CA GLN A 116 -3.00 -5.42 1.51
C GLN A 116 -3.04 -5.28 3.04
N THR A 117 -1.88 -5.10 3.69
CA THR A 117 -1.77 -5.01 5.16
C THR A 117 -2.56 -3.83 5.77
N VAL A 118 -2.77 -2.76 5.00
CA VAL A 118 -3.39 -1.52 5.49
C VAL A 118 -4.87 -1.42 5.12
N ALA A 119 -5.34 -2.16 4.11
CA ALA A 119 -6.75 -2.32 3.79
C ALA A 119 -7.55 -3.09 4.88
N GLY A 120 -6.99 -3.31 6.07
CA GLY A 120 -7.59 -4.10 7.15
C GLY A 120 -7.24 -5.59 7.09
N VAL A 121 -6.25 -5.98 6.29
CA VAL A 121 -5.84 -7.38 6.15
C VAL A 121 -4.65 -7.67 7.07
N PRO A 122 -4.70 -8.64 7.99
CA PRO A 122 -3.50 -9.13 8.66
C PRO A 122 -2.54 -9.70 7.60
N SER A 123 -1.29 -9.24 7.60
CA SER A 123 -0.26 -9.90 6.82
C SER A 123 -0.03 -11.28 7.43
N ASN A 124 -0.32 -12.35 6.68
CA ASN A 124 0.14 -13.69 7.03
C ASN A 124 1.68 -13.73 6.84
N LYS A 125 2.40 -13.16 7.80
CA LYS A 125 3.80 -13.47 8.09
C LYS A 125 3.86 -14.08 9.49
N ASP A 126 3.20 -15.24 9.63
CA ASP A 126 3.61 -16.24 10.60
C ASP A 126 4.47 -17.26 9.87
N ASN A 127 5.78 -17.08 9.94
CA ASN A 127 6.73 -18.18 10.07
C ASN A 127 8.08 -17.66 10.58
#